data_AF-A0AAN5WEP5-F1
#
_entry.id   AF-A0AAN5WEP5-F1
#
_cell.length_a   1.000
_cell.length_b   1.000
_cell.length_c   1.000
_cell.angle_alpha   90.00
_cell.angle_beta   90.00
_cell.angle_gamma   90.00
#
_symmetry.space_group_name_H-M   'P 1'
#
loop_
_entity.id
_entity.type
_entity.pdbx_description
1 polymer ?
#
loop_
_entity_poly.entity_id
_entity_poly.type
_entity_poly.pdbx_seq_one_letter_code
_entity_poly.pdbx_strand_id
1 'polypeptide(L)'
;MIQRFLKLFNRKPSEIKINGKSYHGSNVVIQDDGIFIDGGCVQGLSPKIEVVINGDCDSVDTTSGNVRIEGNVGDISTVSGNVTCGDVTGDIETVTGDVRARVIKGDIETLSGDVTTR
;
A
#
# COMPACT_ATOMS: atom_id res chain seq x y z
N MET A 1 13.18 7.28 18.00
CA MET A 1 12.81 7.91 16.73
C MET A 1 12.58 6.76 15.75
N ILE A 2 11.32 6.37 15.53
CA ILE A 2 10.98 5.19 14.72
C ILE A 2 10.74 5.70 13.30
N GLN A 3 11.62 5.33 12.37
CA GLN A 3 11.48 5.70 10.96
C GLN A 3 10.31 4.94 10.34
N ARG A 4 9.47 5.69 9.62
CA ARG A 4 8.19 5.26 9.07
C ARG A 4 8.36 5.03 7.56
N PHE A 5 8.30 3.78 7.12
CA PHE A 5 8.49 3.39 5.72
C PHE A 5 7.26 2.66 5.17
N LEU A 6 6.98 2.83 3.87
CA LEU A 6 6.16 1.93 3.07
C LEU A 6 7.06 1.21 2.08
N LYS A 7 6.84 -0.08 1.77
CA LYS A 7 7.53 -0.83 0.72
C LYS A 7 6.53 -1.68 -0.06
N LEU A 8 6.46 -1.42 -1.36
CA LEU A 8 5.60 -2.12 -2.29
C LEU A 8 6.48 -2.93 -3.25
N PHE A 9 6.19 -4.21 -3.53
CA PHE A 9 6.92 -5.00 -4.54
C PHE A 9 5.94 -5.54 -5.59
N ASN A 10 6.29 -5.57 -6.87
CA ASN A 10 5.39 -6.00 -7.93
C ASN A 10 6.14 -6.69 -9.09
N ARG A 11 5.75 -7.93 -9.44
CA ARG A 11 6.35 -8.74 -10.51
C ARG A 11 6.23 -8.17 -11.93
N LYS A 12 5.32 -7.22 -12.19
CA LYS A 12 5.18 -6.53 -13.48
C LYS A 12 5.08 -5.01 -13.26
N PRO A 13 5.65 -4.18 -14.15
CA PRO A 13 5.53 -2.73 -14.04
C PRO A 13 4.06 -2.34 -14.15
N SER A 14 3.50 -1.83 -13.06
CA SER A 14 2.11 -1.38 -13.01
C SER A 14 2.05 0.14 -13.03
N GLU A 15 0.94 0.70 -13.52
CA GLU A 15 0.70 2.14 -13.41
C GLU A 15 0.35 2.46 -11.94
N ILE A 16 1.14 3.32 -11.33
CA ILE A 16 0.98 3.81 -9.97
C ILE A 16 0.61 5.29 -10.04
N LYS A 17 -0.56 5.68 -9.53
CA LYS A 17 -0.95 7.09 -9.42
C LYS A 17 -0.77 7.58 -8.00
N ILE A 18 -0.05 8.69 -7.87
CA ILE A 18 0.17 9.36 -6.59
C ILE A 18 -0.28 10.81 -6.73
N ASN A 19 -1.29 11.21 -5.95
CA ASN A 19 -1.89 12.56 -6.02
C ASN A 19 -2.25 12.97 -7.46
N GLY A 20 -2.74 12.01 -8.26
CA GLY A 20 -3.15 12.23 -9.66
C GLY A 20 -2.02 12.20 -10.70
N LYS A 21 -0.74 12.09 -10.29
CA LYS A 21 0.38 11.87 -11.22
C LYS A 21 0.62 10.39 -11.43
N SER A 22 0.69 9.95 -12.69
CA SER A 22 1.06 8.59 -13.05
C SER A 22 2.56 8.37 -13.01
N TYR A 23 2.94 7.22 -12.49
CA TYR A 23 4.27 6.67 -12.45
C TYR A 23 4.20 5.21 -12.88
N HIS A 24 5.30 4.65 -13.35
CA HIS A 24 5.40 3.24 -13.69
C HIS A 24 6.51 2.64 -12.85
N GLY A 25 6.25 1.51 -12.21
CA GLY A 25 7.27 0.79 -11.50
C GLY A 25 6.81 -0.47 -10.80
N SER A 26 7.79 -1.14 -10.22
CA SER A 26 7.64 -2.41 -9.52
C SER A 26 7.89 -2.28 -8.02
N ASN A 27 8.63 -1.26 -7.58
CA ASN A 27 8.88 -1.01 -6.18
C ASN A 27 8.42 0.40 -5.79
N VAL A 28 7.59 0.54 -4.74
CA VAL A 28 7.20 1.86 -4.21
C VAL A 28 7.57 1.96 -2.75
N VAL A 29 8.38 2.96 -2.40
CA VAL A 29 8.77 3.23 -1.02
C VAL A 29 8.28 4.60 -0.58
N ILE A 30 7.51 4.72 0.50
CA ILE A 30 7.12 6.04 1.06
C ILE A 30 7.83 6.23 2.37
N GLN A 31 8.59 7.32 2.50
CA GLN A 31 9.31 7.71 3.71
C GLN A 31 8.92 9.14 4.08
N ASP A 32 9.21 9.57 5.31
CA ASP A 32 8.82 10.89 5.85
C ASP A 32 9.14 12.08 4.91
N ASP A 33 10.17 11.97 4.06
CA ASP A 33 10.62 13.02 3.12
C ASP A 33 10.35 12.74 1.63
N GLY A 34 9.69 11.64 1.27
CA GLY A 34 9.40 11.39 -0.14
C GLY A 34 8.90 10.00 -0.49
N ILE A 35 8.37 9.90 -1.71
CA ILE A 35 8.02 8.61 -2.32
C ILE A 35 9.14 8.23 -3.28
N PHE A 36 9.49 6.96 -3.36
CA PHE A 36 10.48 6.43 -4.28
C PHE A 36 9.84 5.33 -5.12
N ILE A 37 9.99 5.39 -6.44
CA ILE A 37 9.49 4.35 -7.34
C ILE A 37 10.68 3.77 -8.09
N ASP A 38 10.91 2.46 -7.96
CA ASP A 38 12.09 1.75 -8.45
C ASP A 38 13.43 2.40 -8.02
N GLY A 39 13.44 3.00 -6.83
CA GLY A 39 14.58 3.75 -6.29
C GLY A 39 14.68 5.21 -6.76
N GLY A 40 13.81 5.67 -7.67
CA GLY A 40 13.73 7.06 -8.10
C GLY A 40 12.83 7.90 -7.20
N CYS A 41 13.34 9.01 -6.67
CA CYS A 41 12.58 9.92 -5.79
C CYS A 41 11.49 10.70 -6.56
N VAL A 42 10.29 10.72 -6.00
CA VAL A 42 9.09 11.43 -6.44
C VAL A 42 8.89 12.63 -5.51
N GLN A 43 9.11 13.84 -6.05
CA GLN A 43 9.01 15.10 -5.32
C GLN A 43 7.67 15.81 -5.52
N GLY A 44 7.31 16.71 -4.58
CA GLY A 44 6.21 17.66 -4.72
C GLY A 44 4.83 17.11 -4.35
N LEU A 45 4.74 16.34 -3.26
CA LEU A 45 3.51 15.71 -2.82
C LEU A 45 2.88 16.47 -1.65
N SER A 46 1.57 16.65 -1.72
CA SER A 46 0.75 17.28 -0.67
C SER A 46 0.65 16.37 0.57
N PRO A 47 0.33 16.90 1.76
CA PRO A 47 0.40 16.19 3.05
C PRO A 47 -0.58 15.01 3.18
N LYS A 48 -1.53 14.86 2.24
CA LYS A 48 -2.39 13.69 2.15
C LYS A 48 -1.92 12.85 0.97
N ILE A 49 -1.32 11.71 1.28
CA ILE A 49 -0.81 10.77 0.28
C ILE A 49 -1.93 9.77 -0.05
N GLU A 50 -2.33 9.76 -1.32
CA GLU A 50 -3.17 8.71 -1.91
C GLU A 50 -2.34 7.97 -2.96
N VAL A 51 -2.17 6.66 -2.75
CA VAL A 51 -1.49 5.75 -3.68
C VAL A 51 -2.54 4.88 -4.35
N VAL A 52 -2.57 4.88 -5.68
CA VAL A 52 -3.41 3.99 -6.48
C VAL A 52 -2.53 3.11 -7.34
N ILE A 53 -2.63 1.79 -7.19
CA ILE A 53 -1.91 0.81 -8.01
C ILE A 53 -2.92 0.13 -8.93
N ASN A 54 -2.77 0.37 -10.23
CA ASN A 54 -3.55 -0.26 -11.28
C ASN A 54 -2.85 -1.57 -11.71
N GLY A 55 -2.98 -2.61 -10.88
CA GLY A 55 -2.37 -3.91 -11.12
C GLY A 55 -2.30 -4.76 -9.86
N ASP A 56 -1.72 -5.94 -10.01
CA ASP A 56 -1.35 -6.79 -8.87
C ASP A 56 -0.21 -6.16 -8.07
N CYS A 57 0.07 -6.68 -6.89
CA CYS A 57 1.16 -6.27 -6.03
C CYS A 57 1.59 -7.48 -5.17
N ASP A 58 2.87 -7.72 -4.99
CA ASP A 58 3.36 -8.79 -4.12
C ASP A 58 3.28 -8.41 -2.64
N SER A 59 3.66 -7.19 -2.27
CA SER A 59 3.60 -6.76 -0.87
C SER A 59 3.27 -5.28 -0.75
N VAL A 60 2.63 -4.85 0.34
CA VAL A 60 2.29 -3.47 0.66
C VAL A 60 2.64 -3.23 2.12
N ASP A 61 3.79 -2.67 2.41
CA ASP A 61 4.14 -2.23 3.77
C ASP A 61 3.86 -0.73 3.83
N THR A 62 3.07 -0.13 4.74
CA THR A 62 2.92 1.33 4.83
C THR A 62 2.86 1.84 6.26
N THR A 63 3.47 2.99 6.54
CA THR A 63 3.32 3.57 7.88
C THR A 63 2.19 4.59 8.02
N SER A 64 1.87 5.33 6.95
CA SER A 64 0.78 6.30 6.93
C SER A 64 0.24 6.53 5.51
N GLY A 65 -1.07 6.72 5.38
CA GLY A 65 -1.70 7.14 4.12
C GLY A 65 -2.76 6.17 3.61
N ASN A 66 -3.48 6.58 2.57
CA ASN A 66 -4.50 5.74 1.95
C ASN A 66 -3.89 5.02 0.74
N VAL A 67 -4.03 3.70 0.70
CA VAL A 67 -3.54 2.85 -0.39
C VAL A 67 -4.73 2.17 -1.06
N ARG A 68 -4.80 2.27 -2.38
CA ARG A 68 -5.81 1.62 -3.21
C ARG A 68 -5.16 0.77 -4.28
N ILE A 69 -5.56 -0.48 -4.40
CA ILE A 69 -4.99 -1.47 -5.30
C ILE A 69 -6.15 -2.11 -6.04
N GLU A 70 -6.16 -2.00 -7.37
CA GLU A 70 -7.22 -2.55 -8.21
C GLU A 70 -7.02 -4.04 -8.52
N GLY A 71 -5.79 -4.57 -8.34
CA GLY A 71 -5.47 -5.98 -8.50
C GLY A 71 -5.31 -6.74 -7.18
N ASN A 72 -4.64 -7.88 -7.27
CA ASN A 72 -4.39 -8.77 -6.14
C ASN A 72 -3.18 -8.32 -5.33
N VAL A 73 -3.16 -8.64 -4.05
CA VAL A 73 -2.03 -8.40 -3.15
C VAL A 73 -1.52 -9.71 -2.57
N GLY A 74 -0.21 -9.88 -2.45
CA GLY A 74 0.36 -10.91 -1.58
C GLY A 74 0.17 -10.52 -0.12
N ASP A 75 1.09 -9.74 0.42
CA ASP A 75 1.11 -9.37 1.84
C ASP A 75 0.79 -7.88 2.06
N ILE A 76 0.10 -7.55 3.15
CA ILE A 76 -0.20 -6.18 3.56
C ILE A 76 0.32 -5.98 4.98
N SER A 77 1.20 -5.00 5.19
CA SER A 77 1.59 -4.49 6.50
C SER A 77 1.28 -3.00 6.56
N THR A 78 0.50 -2.53 7.52
CA THR A 78 0.18 -1.10 7.65
C THR A 78 0.16 -0.64 9.10
N VAL A 79 0.78 0.49 9.40
CA VAL A 79 0.76 1.04 10.77
C VAL A 79 -0.40 2.01 10.96
N SER A 80 -0.65 2.90 10.00
CA SER A 80 -1.77 3.84 10.05
C SER A 80 -2.35 4.13 8.68
N GLY A 81 -3.67 4.05 8.53
CA GLY A 81 -4.35 4.46 7.30
C GLY A 81 -5.16 3.35 6.64
N ASN A 82 -5.92 3.73 5.61
CA ASN A 82 -6.90 2.83 5.00
C ASN A 82 -6.31 2.14 3.78
N VAL A 83 -6.48 0.81 3.71
CA VAL A 83 -6.06 0.01 2.57
C VAL A 83 -7.29 -0.56 1.87
N THR A 84 -7.38 -0.38 0.56
CA THR A 84 -8.37 -1.02 -0.29
C THR A 84 -7.65 -1.84 -1.35
N CYS A 85 -7.96 -3.12 -1.45
CA CYS A 85 -7.36 -4.03 -2.42
C CYS A 85 -8.38 -5.03 -3.01
N GLY A 86 -7.97 -5.74 -4.05
CA GLY A 86 -8.70 -6.90 -4.60
C GLY A 86 -8.55 -8.13 -3.70
N ASP A 87 -8.07 -9.23 -4.26
CA ASP A 87 -7.85 -10.46 -3.49
C ASP A 87 -6.48 -10.39 -2.78
N VAL A 88 -6.44 -10.73 -1.50
CA VAL A 88 -5.22 -10.86 -0.71
C VAL A 88 -4.88 -12.35 -0.62
N THR A 89 -3.73 -12.73 -1.18
CA THR A 89 -3.26 -14.12 -1.20
C THR A 89 -2.39 -14.49 -0.02
N GLY A 90 -1.79 -13.51 0.65
CA GLY A 90 -0.96 -13.65 1.84
C GLY A 90 -1.60 -12.97 3.06
N ASP A 91 -0.76 -12.52 3.99
CA ASP A 91 -1.18 -12.09 5.32
C ASP A 91 -1.43 -10.58 5.40
N ILE A 92 -2.30 -10.17 6.32
CA ILE A 92 -2.63 -8.77 6.60
C ILE A 92 -2.25 -8.44 8.04
N GLU A 93 -1.28 -7.55 8.21
CA GLU A 93 -0.88 -6.99 9.49
C GLU A 93 -1.23 -5.49 9.51
N THR A 94 -2.08 -5.06 10.45
CA THR A 94 -2.43 -3.65 10.62
C THR A 94 -2.39 -3.23 12.09
N VAL A 95 -1.81 -2.06 12.38
CA VAL A 95 -1.80 -1.51 13.74
C VAL A 95 -2.99 -0.57 13.95
N THR A 96 -3.21 0.38 13.04
CA THR A 96 -4.34 1.32 13.08
C THR A 96 -4.93 1.56 11.70
N GLY A 97 -6.25 1.41 11.53
CA GLY A 97 -6.95 1.77 10.29
C GLY A 97 -7.69 0.62 9.62
N ASP A 98 -8.49 0.95 8.60
CA ASP A 98 -9.39 -0.03 7.97
C ASP A 98 -8.74 -0.72 6.77
N VAL A 99 -8.87 -2.03 6.69
CA VAL A 99 -8.49 -2.82 5.50
C VAL A 99 -9.74 -3.37 4.84
N ARG A 100 -9.93 -3.03 3.57
CA ARG A 100 -11.07 -3.50 2.77
C ARG A 100 -10.58 -4.29 1.56
N ALA A 101 -10.65 -5.61 1.65
CA ALA A 101 -10.30 -6.55 0.59
C ALA A 101 -11.55 -7.19 -0.03
N ARG A 102 -11.42 -7.86 -1.18
CA ARG A 102 -12.48 -8.70 -1.73
C ARG A 102 -12.45 -10.09 -1.10
N VAL A 103 -11.29 -10.75 -1.21
CA VAL A 103 -11.03 -12.06 -0.62
C VAL A 103 -9.74 -11.96 0.20
N ILE A 104 -9.68 -12.63 1.34
CA ILE A 104 -8.46 -12.74 2.14
C ILE A 104 -8.20 -14.24 2.33
N LYS A 105 -7.04 -14.71 1.87
CA LYS A 105 -6.64 -16.12 1.96
C LYS A 105 -5.64 -16.39 3.09
N GLY A 106 -4.83 -15.40 3.47
CA GLY A 106 -3.92 -15.52 4.60
C GLY A 106 -4.55 -15.07 5.91
N ASP A 107 -3.70 -14.93 6.91
CA ASP A 107 -4.08 -14.57 8.27
C ASP A 107 -4.26 -13.05 8.41
N ILE A 108 -5.09 -12.65 9.37
CA ILE A 108 -5.41 -11.24 9.64
C ILE A 108 -5.00 -10.92 11.07
N GLU A 109 -4.02 -10.05 11.22
CA GLU A 109 -3.59 -9.47 12.48
C GLU A 109 -3.91 -7.96 12.48
N THR A 110 -4.86 -7.56 13.33
CA THR A 110 -5.20 -6.14 13.52
C THR A 110 -5.14 -5.79 15.00
N LEU A 111 -4.43 -4.71 15.34
CA LEU A 111 -4.45 -4.17 16.71
C LEU A 111 -5.66 -3.23 16.91
N SER A 112 -5.97 -2.38 15.94
CA SER A 112 -7.06 -1.40 16.02
C SER A 112 -7.55 -1.00 14.62
N GLY A 113 -8.84 -1.17 14.35
CA GLY A 113 -9.45 -0.89 13.05
C GLY A 113 -10.15 -2.10 12.47
N ASP A 114 -10.95 -1.87 11.42
CA ASP A 114 -11.83 -2.90 10.86
C ASP A 114 -11.24 -3.54 9.61
N VAL A 115 -11.24 -4.87 9.57
CA VAL A 115 -10.92 -5.64 8.36
C VAL A 115 -12.22 -6.19 7.80
N THR A 116 -12.62 -5.66 6.63
CA THR A 116 -13.88 -6.02 5.98
C THR A 116 -13.63 -6.64 4.62
N THR A 117 -14.28 -7.77 4.35
CA THR A 117 -14.39 -8.36 3.02
C THR A 117 -15.72 -7.96 2.37
N ARG A 118 -15.73 -7.80 1.04
CA ARG A 118 -16.90 -7.33 0.28
C ARG A 118 -17.09 -8.07 -1.03
#